data_AF-U4UUK0-F1
#
_entry.id   AF-U4UUK0-F1
#
_cell.length_a   1.000
_cell.length_b   1.000
_cell.length_c   1.000
_cell.angle_alpha   90.00
_cell.angle_beta   90.00
_cell.angle_gamma   90.00
#
_symmetry.space_group_name_H-M   'P 1'
#
loop_
_entity.id
_entity.type
_entity.pdbx_description
1 polymer ?
#
loop_
_entity_poly.entity_id
_entity_poly.type
_entity_poly.pdbx_seq_one_letter_code
_entity_poly.pdbx_strand_id
1 'polypeptide(L)'
;MKRFFVFLFCVALVGVYYSTTPSMQGDSITLDPVPKNGEYVYFAAGCGGCHTAPDAAEDAKKILSGGQKFPSPFGTFVAPNVSMHVEFGIGAWSQDDFVRAVRRGVSPDGRHYYPAFPYTSYQGMSDQDVVDLWSFWQTLPSSEQKSQAHHLPIYAKWRRPLGIWKMMFHSAPDPQMQDAELARGEYLVNNLGHCGECHTARNLFGARSGKNIFMGAQHPNGKGRIPAIAGTTFDWNATDIAEYLRSGFTPDYDVAGGLMAEVIENTSKLSNQDRMAIANYLKMLAN
;
A
#
# COMPACT_ATOMS: atom_id res chain seq x y z
N MET A 1 36.58 -32.55 -8.02
CA MET A 1 35.87 -31.47 -8.74
C MET A 1 34.36 -31.46 -8.48
N LYS A 2 33.56 -32.49 -8.84
CA LYS A 2 32.09 -32.48 -8.63
C LYS A 2 31.64 -32.21 -7.18
N ARG A 3 32.28 -32.82 -6.18
CA ARG A 3 31.97 -32.60 -4.75
C ARG A 3 32.25 -31.16 -4.28
N PHE A 4 33.25 -30.51 -4.87
CA PHE A 4 33.60 -29.11 -4.57
C PHE A 4 32.57 -28.13 -5.16
N PHE A 5 32.10 -28.38 -6.39
CA PHE A 5 31.01 -27.59 -6.99
C PHE A 5 29.68 -27.76 -6.26
N VAL A 6 29.35 -28.98 -5.83
CA VAL A 6 28.15 -29.23 -5.00
C VAL A 6 28.26 -28.49 -3.66
N PHE A 7 29.43 -28.54 -3.01
CA PHE A 7 29.66 -27.79 -1.77
C PHE A 7 29.50 -26.28 -1.95
N LEU A 8 30.11 -25.69 -2.98
CA LEU A 8 29.97 -24.26 -3.28
C LEU A 8 28.52 -23.87 -3.57
N PHE A 9 27.79 -24.72 -4.31
CA PHE A 9 26.37 -24.50 -4.59
C PHE A 9 25.53 -24.53 -3.31
N CYS A 10 25.76 -25.50 -2.42
CA CYS A 10 25.10 -25.55 -1.12
C CYS A 10 25.41 -24.32 -0.26
N VAL A 11 26.67 -23.88 -0.20
CA VAL A 11 27.07 -22.67 0.54
C VAL A 11 26.38 -21.43 -0.04
N ALA A 12 26.31 -21.31 -1.37
CA ALA A 12 25.61 -20.21 -2.02
C ALA A 12 24.10 -20.22 -1.70
N LEU A 13 23.44 -21.38 -1.73
CA LEU A 13 22.03 -21.50 -1.36
C LEU A 13 21.78 -21.12 0.10
N VAL A 14 22.66 -21.55 1.00
CA VAL A 14 22.59 -21.16 2.41
C VAL A 14 22.80 -19.65 2.57
N GLY A 15 23.79 -19.07 1.88
CA GLY A 15 24.04 -17.64 1.87
C GLY A 15 22.84 -16.83 1.38
N VAL A 16 22.20 -17.25 0.29
CA VAL A 16 20.97 -16.63 -0.23
C VAL A 16 19.81 -16.80 0.76
N TYR A 17 19.63 -17.96 1.36
CA TYR A 17 18.57 -18.19 2.34
C TYR A 17 18.69 -17.25 3.56
N TYR A 18 19.91 -17.08 4.09
CA TYR A 18 20.14 -16.14 5.19
C TYR A 18 19.98 -14.70 4.76
N SER A 19 20.53 -14.30 3.60
CA SER A 19 20.44 -12.93 3.09
C SER A 19 18.99 -12.52 2.79
N THR A 20 18.13 -13.46 2.41
CA THR A 20 16.71 -13.25 2.13
C THR A 20 15.82 -13.45 3.37
N THR A 21 16.41 -13.57 4.56
CA THR A 21 15.63 -13.64 5.79
C THR A 21 15.08 -12.25 6.12
N PRO A 22 13.80 -12.14 6.51
CA PRO A 22 13.26 -10.86 6.97
C PRO A 22 14.06 -10.31 8.15
N SER A 23 14.42 -9.03 8.10
CA SER A 23 14.98 -8.35 9.26
C SER A 23 13.90 -8.22 10.34
N MET A 24 14.23 -8.68 11.55
CA MET A 24 13.42 -8.52 12.76
C MET A 24 13.95 -7.41 13.66
N GLN A 25 14.82 -6.53 13.12
CA GLN A 25 15.33 -5.39 13.88
C GLN A 25 14.17 -4.51 14.38
N GLY A 26 14.29 -4.06 15.64
CA GLY A 26 13.32 -3.17 16.27
C GLY A 26 13.18 -1.88 15.47
N ASP A 27 11.94 -1.47 15.28
CA ASP A 27 11.55 -0.26 14.55
C ASP A 27 10.81 0.68 15.51
N SER A 28 11.30 0.75 16.75
CA SER A 28 10.68 1.55 17.80
C SER A 28 10.78 3.03 17.46
N ILE A 29 9.63 3.70 17.47
CA ILE A 29 9.53 5.14 17.24
C ILE A 29 9.10 5.79 18.55
N THR A 30 9.95 6.65 19.10
CA THR A 30 9.63 7.39 20.34
C THR A 30 9.17 8.79 19.99
N LEU A 31 7.88 8.94 19.70
CA LEU A 31 7.20 10.21 19.42
C LEU A 31 5.86 10.23 20.15
N ASP A 32 5.33 11.42 20.43
CA ASP A 32 4.03 11.58 21.06
C ASP A 32 2.91 11.34 20.03
N PRO A 33 2.06 10.31 20.19
CA PRO A 33 0.99 10.02 19.25
C PRO A 33 -0.18 11.00 19.37
N VAL A 34 -0.77 11.34 18.22
CA VAL A 34 -1.99 12.13 18.10
C VAL A 34 -3.04 11.33 17.32
N PRO A 35 -3.99 10.65 17.98
CA PRO A 35 -4.99 9.81 17.30
C PRO A 35 -5.83 10.54 16.25
N LYS A 36 -6.08 11.84 16.44
CA LYS A 36 -6.81 12.65 15.44
C LYS A 36 -6.04 12.81 14.13
N ASN A 37 -4.72 12.93 14.18
CA ASN A 37 -3.87 12.89 12.98
C ASN A 37 -3.85 11.48 12.40
N GLY A 38 -3.86 10.45 13.26
CA GLY A 38 -3.93 9.06 12.83
C GLY A 38 -5.19 8.74 12.03
N GLU A 39 -6.34 9.33 12.40
CA GLU A 39 -7.56 9.24 11.59
C GLU A 39 -7.38 9.87 10.21
N TYR A 40 -6.68 11.01 10.13
CA TYR A 40 -6.37 11.64 8.85
C TYR A 40 -5.47 10.76 7.97
N VAL A 41 -4.42 10.18 8.56
CA VAL A 41 -3.50 9.25 7.88
C VAL A 41 -4.25 7.99 7.44
N TYR A 42 -5.18 7.48 8.26
CA TYR A 42 -6.01 6.32 7.93
C TYR A 42 -6.81 6.52 6.65
N PHE A 43 -7.43 7.69 6.49
CA PHE A 43 -8.12 8.05 5.25
C PHE A 43 -7.14 8.29 4.11
N ALA A 44 -6.08 9.08 4.31
CA ALA A 44 -5.08 9.35 3.27
C ALA A 44 -4.42 8.07 2.73
N ALA A 45 -4.22 7.07 3.58
CA ALA A 45 -3.64 5.78 3.22
C ALA A 45 -4.67 4.76 2.67
N GLY A 46 -5.97 5.03 2.81
CA GLY A 46 -7.03 4.16 2.32
C GLY A 46 -7.11 2.80 3.01
N CYS A 47 -6.69 2.71 4.29
CA CYS A 47 -6.62 1.44 5.02
C CYS A 47 -7.95 0.69 5.08
N GLY A 48 -9.05 1.43 5.28
CA GLY A 48 -10.41 0.89 5.35
C GLY A 48 -10.96 0.34 4.04
N GLY A 49 -10.44 0.76 2.88
CA GLY A 49 -10.89 0.26 1.58
C GLY A 49 -10.43 -1.18 1.30
N CYS A 50 -9.27 -1.56 1.84
CA CYS A 50 -8.74 -2.91 1.65
C CYS A 50 -9.19 -3.88 2.74
N HIS A 51 -9.29 -3.44 4.00
CA HIS A 51 -9.50 -4.32 5.15
C HIS A 51 -10.97 -4.47 5.55
N THR A 52 -11.89 -4.41 4.59
CA THR A 52 -13.32 -4.60 4.81
C THR A 52 -13.88 -5.61 3.82
N ALA A 53 -15.10 -6.10 4.06
CA ALA A 53 -15.81 -6.90 3.07
C ALA A 53 -16.27 -5.99 1.90
N PRO A 54 -16.41 -6.52 0.67
CA PRO A 54 -16.99 -5.75 -0.43
C PRO A 54 -18.35 -5.16 -0.02
N ASP A 55 -18.63 -3.92 -0.43
CA ASP A 55 -19.89 -3.20 -0.19
C ASP A 55 -20.23 -2.96 1.30
N ALA A 56 -19.24 -3.06 2.19
CA ALA A 56 -19.42 -2.72 3.59
C ALA A 56 -19.78 -1.24 3.77
N ALA A 57 -20.74 -0.97 4.67
CA ALA A 57 -21.09 0.39 5.07
C ALA A 57 -19.88 1.12 5.67
N GLU A 58 -19.90 2.46 5.63
CA GLU A 58 -18.76 3.30 6.02
C GLU A 58 -18.33 3.08 7.49
N ASP A 59 -19.28 2.83 8.38
CA ASP A 59 -19.02 2.48 9.78
C ASP A 59 -18.30 1.13 9.94
N ALA A 60 -18.60 0.17 9.06
CA ALA A 60 -17.94 -1.12 9.01
C ALA A 60 -16.49 -1.05 8.51
N LYS A 61 -16.10 -0.01 7.74
CA LYS A 61 -14.71 0.14 7.28
C LYS A 61 -13.75 0.35 8.44
N LYS A 62 -14.18 1.04 9.51
CA LYS A 62 -13.40 1.23 10.75
C LYS A 62 -13.25 -0.06 11.57
N ILE A 63 -14.01 -1.11 11.28
CA ILE A 63 -13.89 -2.41 11.96
C ILE A 63 -12.69 -3.21 11.46
N LEU A 64 -12.30 -3.04 10.20
CA LEU A 64 -11.12 -3.69 9.61
C LEU A 64 -11.15 -5.23 9.66
N SER A 65 -12.33 -5.84 9.46
CA SER A 65 -12.57 -7.28 9.54
C SER A 65 -11.98 -8.11 8.39
N GLY A 66 -11.45 -7.45 7.36
CA GLY A 66 -10.88 -8.07 6.17
C GLY A 66 -11.91 -8.71 5.24
N GLY A 67 -11.42 -9.41 4.22
CA GLY A 67 -12.25 -10.19 3.28
C GLY A 67 -12.23 -9.70 1.83
N GLN A 68 -11.79 -8.46 1.56
CA GLN A 68 -11.59 -7.94 0.20
C GLN A 68 -10.66 -8.87 -0.59
N LYS A 69 -11.04 -9.17 -1.84
CA LYS A 69 -10.31 -10.10 -2.71
C LYS A 69 -9.61 -9.34 -3.82
N PHE A 70 -8.34 -9.67 -4.06
CA PHE A 70 -7.50 -9.07 -5.09
C PHE A 70 -7.02 -10.16 -6.06
N PRO A 71 -7.77 -10.40 -7.16
CA PRO A 71 -7.34 -11.31 -8.21
C PRO A 71 -6.09 -10.79 -8.91
N SER A 72 -5.15 -11.68 -9.22
CA SER A 72 -3.92 -11.37 -9.92
C SER A 72 -3.43 -12.56 -10.76
N PRO A 73 -2.43 -12.38 -11.63
CA PRO A 73 -1.75 -13.48 -12.32
C PRO A 73 -1.11 -14.52 -11.38
N PHE A 74 -0.87 -14.17 -10.11
CA PHE A 74 -0.27 -15.05 -9.10
C PHE A 74 -1.32 -15.77 -8.23
N GLY A 75 -2.60 -15.64 -8.56
CA GLY A 75 -3.73 -16.12 -7.76
C GLY A 75 -4.47 -14.96 -7.07
N THR A 76 -5.33 -15.30 -6.11
CA THR A 76 -6.17 -14.32 -5.41
C THR A 76 -5.66 -14.08 -4.01
N PHE A 77 -5.26 -12.84 -3.73
CA PHE A 77 -4.97 -12.38 -2.38
C PHE A 77 -6.27 -11.99 -1.68
N VAL A 78 -6.27 -12.09 -0.36
CA VAL A 78 -7.44 -11.78 0.48
C VAL A 78 -6.94 -10.94 1.64
N ALA A 79 -7.52 -9.77 1.86
CA ALA A 79 -7.14 -8.91 2.97
C ALA A 79 -7.47 -9.59 4.31
N PRO A 80 -6.52 -9.66 5.25
CA PRO A 80 -6.77 -10.22 6.57
C PRO A 80 -7.61 -9.26 7.44
N ASN A 81 -8.20 -9.80 8.50
CA ASN A 81 -8.69 -9.01 9.63
C ASN A 81 -7.50 -8.35 10.32
N VAL A 82 -7.51 -7.02 10.38
CA VAL A 82 -6.49 -6.19 11.07
C VAL A 82 -7.13 -5.28 12.12
N SER A 83 -8.30 -5.68 12.63
CA SER A 83 -8.94 -5.05 13.79
C SER A 83 -8.11 -5.23 15.06
N MET A 84 -8.48 -4.51 16.12
CA MET A 84 -7.82 -4.62 17.43
C MET A 84 -8.18 -5.87 18.23
N HIS A 85 -8.79 -6.89 17.61
CA HIS A 85 -9.02 -8.17 18.28
C HIS A 85 -7.67 -8.87 18.56
N VAL A 86 -7.48 -9.38 19.78
CA VAL A 86 -6.22 -10.00 20.23
C VAL A 86 -5.92 -11.31 19.50
N GLU A 87 -6.91 -12.20 19.33
CA GLU A 87 -6.74 -13.49 18.64
C GLU A 87 -6.90 -13.42 17.11
N PHE A 88 -7.95 -12.76 16.62
CA PHE A 88 -8.33 -12.77 15.20
C PHE A 88 -7.79 -11.60 14.38
N GLY A 89 -7.32 -10.53 15.04
CA GLY A 89 -6.78 -9.32 14.41
C GLY A 89 -5.32 -9.06 14.82
N ILE A 90 -4.96 -7.79 14.98
CA ILE A 90 -3.61 -7.35 15.35
C ILE A 90 -3.53 -6.80 16.78
N GLY A 91 -4.53 -7.06 17.62
CA GLY A 91 -4.60 -6.49 18.98
C GLY A 91 -3.45 -6.89 19.92
N ALA A 92 -2.75 -7.97 19.61
CA ALA A 92 -1.55 -8.42 20.35
C ALA A 92 -0.24 -7.80 19.83
N TRP A 93 -0.27 -7.02 18.76
CA TRP A 93 0.94 -6.46 18.14
C TRP A 93 1.50 -5.31 18.98
N SER A 94 2.83 -5.21 19.00
CA SER A 94 3.51 -4.00 19.45
C SER A 94 3.47 -2.92 18.37
N GLN A 95 3.82 -1.68 18.72
CA GLN A 95 4.03 -0.61 17.74
C GLN A 95 5.12 -1.02 16.73
N ASP A 96 6.22 -1.61 17.19
CA ASP A 96 7.29 -2.11 16.34
C ASP A 96 6.80 -3.13 15.32
N ASP A 97 5.90 -4.03 15.70
CA ASP A 97 5.31 -5.00 14.78
C ASP A 97 4.45 -4.32 13.72
N PHE A 98 3.68 -3.30 14.11
CA PHE A 98 2.89 -2.50 13.18
C PHE A 98 3.78 -1.74 12.20
N VAL A 99 4.80 -1.03 12.69
CA VAL A 99 5.77 -0.29 11.86
C VAL A 99 6.47 -1.23 10.88
N ARG A 100 6.94 -2.39 11.36
CA ARG A 100 7.65 -3.38 10.55
C ARG A 100 6.74 -4.00 9.49
N ALA A 101 5.48 -4.25 9.81
CA ALA A 101 4.50 -4.71 8.84
C ALA A 101 4.27 -3.65 7.77
N VAL A 102 3.91 -2.42 8.17
CA VAL A 102 3.53 -1.33 7.26
C VAL A 102 4.69 -0.90 6.37
N ARG A 103 5.88 -0.67 6.92
CA ARG A 103 7.02 -0.14 6.14
C ARG A 103 7.82 -1.22 5.46
N ARG A 104 8.00 -2.37 6.10
CA ARG A 104 8.91 -3.40 5.60
C ARG A 104 8.19 -4.60 5.05
N GLY A 105 6.88 -4.74 5.23
CA GLY A 105 6.14 -5.92 4.80
C GLY A 105 6.63 -7.19 5.49
N VAL A 106 6.86 -7.15 6.80
CA VAL A 106 7.31 -8.30 7.60
C VAL A 106 6.37 -8.50 8.77
N SER A 107 5.91 -9.74 8.96
CA SER A 107 5.02 -10.11 10.07
C SER A 107 5.75 -10.18 11.42
N PRO A 108 5.01 -10.16 12.54
CA PRO A 108 5.60 -10.34 13.88
C PRO A 108 6.38 -11.65 14.04
N ASP A 109 6.03 -12.68 13.28
CA ASP A 109 6.70 -13.99 13.28
C ASP A 109 7.81 -14.12 12.22
N GLY A 110 8.23 -13.01 11.60
CA GLY A 110 9.37 -13.00 10.69
C GLY A 110 9.10 -13.68 9.35
N ARG A 111 7.91 -13.49 8.79
CA ARG A 111 7.58 -13.87 7.41
C ARG A 111 7.43 -12.63 6.54
N HIS A 112 7.85 -12.72 5.28
CA HIS A 112 7.51 -11.68 4.31
C HIS A 112 6.00 -11.64 4.06
N TYR A 113 5.44 -10.44 3.94
CA TYR A 113 4.15 -10.19 3.32
C TYR A 113 4.30 -10.11 1.80
N TYR A 114 3.23 -10.51 1.09
CA TYR A 114 3.17 -10.34 -0.36
C TYR A 114 3.05 -8.84 -0.69
N PRO A 115 3.65 -8.37 -1.80
CA PRO A 115 3.58 -6.97 -2.21
C PRO A 115 2.19 -6.52 -2.70
N ALA A 116 1.17 -7.38 -2.59
CA ALA A 116 -0.23 -6.95 -2.64
C ALA A 116 -0.61 -6.07 -1.44
N PHE A 117 0.11 -6.19 -0.32
CA PHE A 117 0.13 -5.19 0.74
C PHE A 117 1.14 -4.11 0.32
N PRO A 118 0.75 -2.84 0.10
CA PRO A 118 1.60 -1.85 -0.55
C PRO A 118 2.65 -1.23 0.38
N TYR A 119 3.39 -2.07 1.13
CA TYR A 119 4.50 -1.64 1.98
C TYR A 119 5.64 -0.97 1.19
N THR A 120 5.75 -1.24 -0.12
CA THR A 120 6.67 -0.52 -1.02
C THR A 120 6.32 0.95 -1.23
N SER A 121 5.06 1.32 -1.00
CA SER A 121 4.61 2.71 -0.96
C SER A 121 4.68 3.25 0.48
N TYR A 122 4.13 2.51 1.44
CA TYR A 122 4.07 2.94 2.85
C TYR A 122 5.42 3.07 3.55
N GLN A 123 6.50 2.49 3.02
CA GLN A 123 7.85 2.72 3.55
C GLN A 123 8.25 4.19 3.63
N GLY A 124 7.68 5.05 2.79
CA GLY A 124 7.93 6.49 2.80
C GLY A 124 7.11 7.26 3.84
N MET A 125 6.18 6.62 4.56
CA MET A 125 5.41 7.26 5.64
C MET A 125 6.35 7.90 6.66
N SER A 126 6.02 9.11 7.13
CA SER A 126 6.79 9.76 8.21
C SER A 126 6.66 9.00 9.53
N ASP A 127 7.66 9.11 10.42
CA ASP A 127 7.61 8.45 11.73
C ASP A 127 6.40 8.88 12.55
N GLN A 128 6.09 10.19 12.52
CA GLN A 128 4.92 10.74 13.20
C GLN A 128 3.62 10.15 12.65
N ASP A 129 3.45 10.07 11.32
CA ASP A 129 2.23 9.54 10.72
C ASP A 129 2.00 8.06 11.08
N VAL A 130 3.06 7.24 11.15
CA VAL A 130 2.92 5.82 11.53
C VAL A 130 2.53 5.68 13.00
N VAL A 131 3.11 6.49 13.89
CA VAL A 131 2.79 6.49 15.33
C VAL A 131 1.37 7.01 15.57
N ASP A 132 0.99 8.10 14.91
CA ASP A 132 -0.35 8.66 14.95
C ASP A 132 -1.36 7.63 14.44
N LEU A 133 -1.10 7.00 13.29
CA LEU A 133 -1.93 5.96 12.70
C LEU A 133 -2.11 4.78 13.66
N TRP A 134 -1.03 4.28 14.27
CA TRP A 134 -1.10 3.19 15.23
C TRP A 134 -1.97 3.55 16.44
N SER A 135 -1.81 4.77 16.97
CA SER A 135 -2.60 5.24 18.11
C SER A 135 -4.10 5.36 17.78
N PHE A 136 -4.44 5.82 16.57
CA PHE A 136 -5.82 5.82 16.09
C PHE A 136 -6.35 4.40 15.93
N TRP A 137 -5.55 3.50 15.36
CA TRP A 137 -5.90 2.09 15.17
C TRP A 137 -6.35 1.43 16.47
N GLN A 138 -5.65 1.73 17.57
CA GLN A 138 -5.97 1.23 18.91
C GLN A 138 -7.32 1.71 19.46
N THR A 139 -7.90 2.77 18.88
CA THR A 139 -9.24 3.27 19.24
C THR A 139 -10.37 2.63 18.44
N LEU A 140 -10.03 1.87 17.39
CA LEU A 140 -11.01 1.27 16.48
C LEU A 140 -11.68 0.03 17.09
N PRO A 141 -12.92 -0.29 16.69
CA PRO A 141 -13.61 -1.50 17.14
C PRO A 141 -12.87 -2.77 16.71
N SER A 142 -13.07 -3.84 17.47
CA SER A 142 -12.54 -5.18 17.18
C SER A 142 -13.53 -6.05 16.41
N SER A 143 -13.03 -7.03 15.66
CA SER A 143 -13.84 -8.05 15.00
C SER A 143 -13.33 -9.46 15.32
N GLU A 144 -14.26 -10.37 15.62
CA GLU A 144 -13.96 -11.80 15.82
C GLU A 144 -13.85 -12.59 14.51
N GLN A 145 -13.96 -11.91 13.36
CA GLN A 145 -13.90 -12.57 12.05
C GLN A 145 -12.51 -13.15 11.79
N LYS A 146 -12.42 -14.46 11.58
CA LYS A 146 -11.16 -15.10 11.20
C LYS A 146 -10.70 -14.65 9.82
N SER A 147 -9.42 -14.30 9.71
CA SER A 147 -8.78 -14.02 8.42
C SER A 147 -8.90 -15.21 7.46
N GLN A 148 -9.35 -14.94 6.23
CA GLN A 148 -9.41 -15.96 5.18
C GLN A 148 -8.03 -16.19 4.56
N ALA A 149 -7.77 -17.43 4.14
CA ALA A 149 -6.53 -17.78 3.45
C ALA A 149 -6.55 -17.25 2.00
N HIS A 150 -5.36 -16.92 1.47
CA HIS A 150 -5.24 -16.62 0.03
C HIS A 150 -5.44 -17.87 -0.84
N HIS A 151 -5.92 -17.67 -2.05
CA HIS A 151 -6.04 -18.71 -3.07
C HIS A 151 -4.87 -18.60 -4.06
N LEU A 152 -3.71 -19.10 -3.62
CA LEU A 152 -2.46 -19.05 -4.39
C LEU A 152 -2.03 -20.46 -4.84
N PRO A 153 -1.39 -20.56 -6.02
CA PRO A 153 -0.73 -21.80 -6.44
C PRO A 153 0.42 -22.14 -5.48
N ILE A 154 0.79 -23.42 -5.41
CA ILE A 154 1.73 -23.92 -4.39
C ILE A 154 3.10 -23.22 -4.43
N TYR A 155 3.59 -22.86 -5.63
CA TYR A 155 4.86 -22.14 -5.78
C TYR A 155 4.84 -20.75 -5.14
N ALA A 156 3.69 -20.06 -5.17
CA ALA A 156 3.53 -18.72 -4.61
C ALA A 156 3.27 -18.74 -3.10
N LYS A 157 2.94 -19.89 -2.50
CA LYS A 157 2.81 -20.03 -1.04
C LYS A 157 4.15 -19.99 -0.31
N TRP A 158 5.23 -20.35 -1.00
CA TRP A 158 6.58 -20.25 -0.44
C TRP A 158 7.04 -18.79 -0.47
N ARG A 159 7.08 -18.14 0.70
CA ARG A 159 7.32 -16.69 0.81
C ARG A 159 8.80 -16.28 0.83
N ARG A 160 9.75 -17.21 0.92
CA ARG A 160 11.19 -16.88 0.99
C ARG A 160 11.74 -16.16 -0.25
N PRO A 161 11.36 -16.51 -1.50
CA PRO A 161 11.77 -15.76 -2.69
C PRO A 161 11.36 -14.28 -2.67
N LEU A 162 10.39 -13.89 -1.84
CA LEU A 162 10.04 -12.48 -1.68
C LEU A 162 11.20 -11.66 -1.09
N GLY A 163 12.16 -12.27 -0.38
CA GLY A 163 13.36 -11.56 0.06
C GLY A 163 14.20 -11.09 -1.14
N ILE A 164 14.36 -11.94 -2.17
CA ILE A 164 15.02 -11.57 -3.42
C ILE A 164 14.21 -10.48 -4.14
N TRP A 165 12.89 -10.65 -4.19
CA TRP A 165 11.99 -9.64 -4.77
C TRP A 165 12.17 -8.27 -4.11
N LYS A 166 12.24 -8.22 -2.76
CA LYS A 166 12.46 -6.97 -2.02
C LYS A 166 13.82 -6.36 -2.32
N MET A 167 14.89 -7.14 -2.40
CA MET A 167 16.20 -6.63 -2.79
C MET A 167 16.20 -5.96 -4.17
N MET A 168 15.33 -6.39 -5.09
CA MET A 168 15.23 -5.82 -6.43
C MET A 168 14.26 -4.65 -6.55
N PHE A 169 13.19 -4.62 -5.74
CA PHE A 169 12.04 -3.73 -5.97
C PHE A 169 11.58 -2.92 -4.75
N HIS A 170 12.14 -3.17 -3.57
CA HIS A 170 11.89 -2.39 -2.35
C HIS A 170 13.08 -1.45 -2.12
N SER A 171 13.17 -0.43 -2.97
CA SER A 171 14.16 0.64 -2.88
C SER A 171 13.75 1.68 -1.85
N ALA A 172 14.71 2.45 -1.33
CA ALA A 172 14.41 3.59 -0.47
C ALA A 172 13.43 4.58 -1.16
N PRO A 173 12.65 5.34 -0.38
CA PRO A 173 11.81 6.41 -0.91
C PRO A 173 12.62 7.39 -1.78
N ASP A 174 11.94 8.03 -2.74
CA ASP A 174 12.55 9.05 -3.57
C ASP A 174 13.04 10.25 -2.73
N PRO A 175 14.09 10.96 -3.16
CA PRO A 175 14.54 12.17 -2.49
C PRO A 175 13.41 13.20 -2.41
N GLN A 176 13.25 13.83 -1.25
CA GLN A 176 12.23 14.85 -1.07
C GLN A 176 12.38 16.00 -2.08
N MET A 177 11.25 16.39 -2.67
CA MET A 177 11.15 17.57 -3.52
C MET A 177 11.50 18.84 -2.73
N GLN A 178 12.15 19.81 -3.39
CA GLN A 178 12.54 21.07 -2.76
C GLN A 178 11.35 21.99 -2.49
N ASP A 179 10.38 22.01 -3.42
CA ASP A 179 9.14 22.75 -3.25
C ASP A 179 8.25 22.03 -2.23
N ALA A 180 7.80 22.76 -1.20
CA ALA A 180 7.08 22.17 -0.08
C ALA A 180 5.69 21.62 -0.48
N GLU A 181 5.02 22.27 -1.43
CA GLU A 181 3.71 21.83 -1.90
C GLU A 181 3.86 20.56 -2.76
N LEU A 182 4.84 20.53 -3.67
CA LEU A 182 5.14 19.35 -4.47
C LEU A 182 5.66 18.19 -3.62
N ALA A 183 6.45 18.46 -2.58
CA ALA A 183 6.88 17.44 -1.61
C ALA A 183 5.68 16.83 -0.86
N ARG A 184 4.71 17.68 -0.48
CA ARG A 184 3.47 17.21 0.15
C ARG A 184 2.64 16.36 -0.83
N GLY A 185 2.50 16.81 -2.06
CA GLY A 185 1.79 16.09 -3.12
C GLY A 185 2.43 14.74 -3.44
N GLU A 186 3.75 14.72 -3.60
CA GLU A 186 4.53 13.50 -3.78
C GLU A 186 4.30 12.52 -2.62
N TYR A 187 4.40 13.00 -1.38
CA TYR A 187 4.18 12.19 -0.19
C TYR A 187 2.78 11.55 -0.17
N LEU A 188 1.75 12.34 -0.48
CA LEU A 188 0.37 11.87 -0.53
C LEU A 188 0.11 10.92 -1.68
N VAL A 189 0.73 11.12 -2.85
CA VAL A 189 0.51 10.27 -4.04
C VAL A 189 1.31 8.98 -3.99
N ASN A 190 2.59 9.06 -3.63
CA ASN A 190 3.51 7.93 -3.69
C ASN A 190 3.46 7.07 -2.43
N ASN A 191 3.30 7.68 -1.25
CA ASN A 191 3.45 6.98 0.02
C ASN A 191 2.10 6.66 0.66
N LEU A 192 1.31 7.68 1.01
CA LEU A 192 0.01 7.45 1.65
C LEU A 192 -1.00 6.87 0.66
N GLY A 193 -1.35 7.60 -0.39
CA GLY A 193 -2.39 7.20 -1.34
C GLY A 193 -1.99 6.09 -2.32
N HIS A 194 -0.71 5.69 -2.34
CA HIS A 194 -0.15 4.58 -3.15
C HIS A 194 -0.67 4.54 -4.59
N CYS A 195 -0.93 5.70 -5.22
CA CYS A 195 -1.73 5.80 -6.44
C CYS A 195 -1.14 4.98 -7.60
N GLY A 196 0.18 4.86 -7.63
CA GLY A 196 0.85 4.12 -8.70
C GLY A 196 0.76 2.60 -8.55
N GLU A 197 0.25 2.05 -7.45
CA GLU A 197 -0.05 0.61 -7.33
C GLU A 197 -1.15 0.17 -8.32
N CYS A 198 -2.02 1.10 -8.71
CA CYS A 198 -3.06 0.92 -9.73
C CYS A 198 -2.71 1.63 -11.04
N HIS A 199 -2.22 2.88 -10.97
CA HIS A 199 -1.99 3.71 -12.15
C HIS A 199 -0.63 3.48 -12.85
N THR A 200 0.19 2.55 -12.37
CA THR A 200 1.44 2.15 -13.04
C THR A 200 1.37 0.68 -13.44
N ALA A 201 1.76 0.38 -14.68
CA ALA A 201 1.84 -1.00 -15.15
C ALA A 201 2.81 -1.83 -14.29
N ARG A 202 2.52 -3.12 -14.12
CA ARG A 202 3.40 -4.06 -13.41
C ARG A 202 4.28 -4.83 -14.39
N ASN A 203 5.51 -5.13 -13.98
CA ASN A 203 6.42 -6.01 -14.71
C ASN A 203 6.05 -7.49 -14.50
N LEU A 204 6.79 -8.40 -15.15
CA LEU A 204 6.55 -9.85 -15.06
C LEU A 204 6.65 -10.40 -13.63
N PHE A 205 7.36 -9.71 -12.74
CA PHE A 205 7.51 -10.09 -11.33
C PHE A 205 6.45 -9.46 -10.42
N GLY A 206 5.44 -8.79 -11.00
CA GLY A 206 4.37 -8.12 -10.26
C GLY A 206 4.78 -6.82 -9.56
N ALA A 207 6.01 -6.36 -9.73
CA ALA A 207 6.44 -5.05 -9.23
C ALA A 207 5.99 -3.94 -10.17
N ARG A 208 5.74 -2.74 -9.63
CA ARG A 208 5.49 -1.54 -10.45
C ARG A 208 6.66 -1.33 -11.41
N SER A 209 6.35 -1.07 -12.67
CA SER A 209 7.34 -0.70 -13.67
C SER A 209 7.90 0.68 -13.33
N GLY A 210 9.23 0.79 -13.25
CA GLY A 210 9.91 2.09 -13.16
C GLY A 210 9.84 2.88 -14.48
N LYS A 211 9.41 2.24 -15.58
CA LYS A 211 9.12 2.90 -16.86
C LYS A 211 7.62 3.20 -16.94
N ASN A 212 7.25 4.37 -17.47
CA ASN A 212 5.86 4.79 -17.67
C ASN A 212 5.05 4.84 -16.35
N ILE A 213 5.66 5.40 -15.31
CA ILE A 213 5.01 5.63 -14.00
C ILE A 213 3.77 6.50 -14.24
N PHE A 214 2.63 6.10 -13.66
CA PHE A 214 1.33 6.78 -13.78
C PHE A 214 0.70 6.82 -15.19
N MET A 215 1.24 6.09 -16.17
CA MET A 215 0.70 6.06 -17.54
C MET A 215 -0.47 5.06 -17.72
N GLY A 216 -1.07 4.61 -16.61
CA GLY A 216 -2.15 3.64 -16.58
C GLY A 216 -1.69 2.19 -16.73
N ALA A 217 -2.62 1.26 -16.49
CA ALA A 217 -2.33 -0.16 -16.47
C ALA A 217 -3.55 -0.99 -16.89
N GLN A 218 -3.33 -2.22 -17.35
CA GLN A 218 -4.43 -3.19 -17.42
C GLN A 218 -4.83 -3.59 -15.99
N HIS A 219 -6.13 -3.73 -15.74
CA HIS A 219 -6.59 -4.14 -14.43
C HIS A 219 -6.04 -5.55 -14.08
N PRO A 220 -5.59 -5.83 -12.84
CA PRO A 220 -4.97 -7.11 -12.48
C PRO A 220 -5.85 -8.36 -12.69
N ASN A 221 -7.18 -8.19 -12.72
CA ASN A 221 -8.15 -9.24 -13.04
C ASN A 221 -8.28 -9.52 -14.55
N GLY A 222 -7.54 -8.80 -15.40
CA GLY A 222 -7.56 -8.92 -16.87
C GLY A 222 -8.66 -8.13 -17.59
N LYS A 223 -9.58 -7.47 -16.88
CA LYS A 223 -10.75 -6.78 -17.46
C LYS A 223 -10.68 -5.27 -17.26
N GLY A 224 -10.80 -4.52 -18.36
CA GLY A 224 -10.75 -3.06 -18.33
C GLY A 224 -9.32 -2.51 -18.15
N ARG A 225 -9.23 -1.19 -18.10
CA ARG A 225 -7.97 -0.45 -18.02
C ARG A 225 -8.08 0.65 -16.97
N ILE A 226 -7.06 0.77 -16.15
CA ILE A 226 -6.87 1.87 -15.21
C ILE A 226 -6.24 3.03 -16.02
N PRO A 227 -6.83 4.23 -16.01
CA PRO A 227 -6.37 5.34 -16.84
C PRO A 227 -5.01 5.87 -16.40
N ALA A 228 -4.37 6.64 -17.27
CA ALA A 228 -3.21 7.43 -16.90
C ALA A 228 -3.63 8.61 -16.00
N ILE A 229 -2.79 8.96 -15.03
CA ILE A 229 -2.94 10.15 -14.18
C ILE A 229 -1.70 11.06 -14.28
N ALA A 230 -0.94 10.88 -15.35
CA ALA A 230 0.20 11.68 -15.74
C ALA A 230 0.35 11.60 -17.28
N GLY A 231 1.32 12.34 -17.80
CA GLY A 231 1.57 12.53 -19.23
C GLY A 231 0.48 13.32 -19.97
N THR A 232 0.69 13.49 -21.27
CA THR A 232 -0.14 14.36 -22.13
C THR A 232 -1.57 13.87 -22.35
N THR A 233 -1.86 12.61 -22.06
CA THR A 233 -3.23 12.06 -22.13
C THR A 233 -4.09 12.41 -20.92
N PHE A 234 -3.49 12.98 -19.87
CA PHE A 234 -4.20 13.45 -18.68
C PHE A 234 -4.27 14.98 -18.70
N ASP A 235 -5.30 15.49 -19.37
CA ASP A 235 -5.46 16.90 -19.76
C ASP A 235 -6.18 17.78 -18.74
N TRP A 236 -6.70 17.19 -17.66
CA TRP A 236 -7.37 17.91 -16.57
C TRP A 236 -6.45 18.96 -15.94
N ASN A 237 -7.03 20.07 -15.47
CA ASN A 237 -6.26 21.05 -14.69
C ASN A 237 -6.19 20.65 -13.20
N ALA A 238 -5.37 21.33 -12.40
CA ALA A 238 -5.21 20.97 -10.99
C ALA A 238 -6.51 21.08 -10.17
N THR A 239 -7.34 22.08 -10.46
CA THR A 239 -8.63 22.27 -9.79
C THR A 239 -9.60 21.13 -10.13
N ASP A 240 -9.65 20.70 -11.39
CA ASP A 240 -10.47 19.58 -11.84
C ASP A 240 -10.10 18.29 -11.09
N ILE A 241 -8.80 18.02 -10.94
CA ILE A 241 -8.29 16.85 -10.21
C ILE A 241 -8.68 16.94 -8.74
N ALA A 242 -8.45 18.09 -8.10
CA ALA A 242 -8.78 18.28 -6.69
C ALA A 242 -10.29 18.16 -6.44
N GLU A 243 -11.12 18.67 -7.35
CA GLU A 243 -12.58 18.57 -7.27
C GLU A 243 -13.04 17.13 -7.48
N TYR A 244 -12.48 16.40 -8.44
CA TYR A 244 -12.76 14.98 -8.63
C TYR A 244 -12.41 14.15 -7.38
N LEU A 245 -11.26 14.40 -6.76
CA LEU A 245 -10.86 13.75 -5.50
C LEU A 245 -11.75 14.15 -4.31
N ARG A 246 -12.54 15.21 -4.43
CA ARG A 246 -13.48 15.67 -3.40
C ARG A 246 -14.89 15.12 -3.61
N SER A 247 -15.40 15.18 -4.84
CA SER A 247 -16.82 14.91 -5.16
C SER A 247 -17.05 13.65 -5.98
N GLY A 248 -16.01 13.13 -6.63
CA GLY A 248 -16.07 11.99 -7.54
C GLY A 248 -16.56 12.29 -8.94
N PHE A 249 -16.91 13.55 -9.23
CA PHE A 249 -17.34 13.97 -10.57
C PHE A 249 -16.14 14.33 -11.44
N THR A 250 -16.09 13.77 -12.64
CA THR A 250 -15.17 14.21 -13.67
C THR A 250 -15.57 15.61 -14.17
N PRO A 251 -14.70 16.33 -14.90
CA PRO A 251 -15.05 17.62 -15.52
C PRO A 251 -16.28 17.56 -16.43
N ASP A 252 -16.55 16.39 -17.03
CA ASP A 252 -17.70 16.12 -17.87
C ASP A 252 -18.91 15.56 -17.10
N TYR A 253 -18.88 15.61 -15.75
CA TYR A 253 -19.92 15.14 -14.83
C TYR A 253 -20.22 13.63 -14.87
N ASP A 254 -19.26 12.83 -15.31
CA ASP A 254 -19.27 11.38 -15.10
C ASP A 254 -18.79 11.02 -13.67
N VAL A 255 -18.96 9.78 -13.23
CA VAL A 255 -18.53 9.31 -11.90
C VAL A 255 -17.62 8.10 -11.98
N ALA A 256 -16.62 8.05 -11.11
CA ALA A 256 -15.79 6.85 -10.98
C ALA A 256 -16.58 5.71 -10.30
N GLY A 257 -16.49 4.52 -10.87
CA GLY A 257 -16.99 3.29 -10.24
C GLY A 257 -15.87 2.42 -9.65
N GLY A 258 -16.26 1.39 -8.91
CA GLY A 258 -15.34 0.38 -8.37
C GLY A 258 -14.33 0.95 -7.36
N LEU A 259 -13.10 0.44 -7.38
CA LEU A 259 -12.08 0.78 -6.39
C LEU A 259 -11.70 2.27 -6.37
N MET A 260 -11.86 3.00 -7.48
CA MET A 260 -11.60 4.43 -7.49
C MET A 260 -12.65 5.21 -6.69
N ALA A 261 -13.88 4.73 -6.61
CA ALA A 261 -14.91 5.35 -5.75
C ALA A 261 -14.52 5.26 -4.27
N GLU A 262 -13.93 4.13 -3.84
CA GLU A 262 -13.40 3.98 -2.48
C GLU A 262 -12.22 4.94 -2.22
N VAL A 263 -11.35 5.14 -3.22
CA VAL A 263 -10.27 6.14 -3.13
C VAL A 263 -10.85 7.54 -2.99
N ILE A 264 -11.83 7.91 -3.81
CA ILE A 264 -12.50 9.23 -3.75
C ILE A 264 -13.15 9.47 -2.39
N GLU A 265 -13.83 8.46 -1.85
CA GLU A 265 -14.46 8.55 -0.54
C GLU A 265 -13.46 8.89 0.56
N ASN A 266 -12.28 8.27 0.52
CA ASN A 266 -11.17 8.57 1.40
C ASN A 266 -10.57 9.96 1.14
N THR A 267 -10.29 10.31 -0.11
CA THR A 267 -9.69 11.61 -0.46
C THR A 267 -10.63 12.78 -0.20
N SER A 268 -11.95 12.55 -0.16
CA SER A 268 -12.96 13.54 0.21
C SER A 268 -12.81 14.02 1.67
N LYS A 269 -12.23 13.19 2.54
CA LYS A 269 -11.94 13.51 3.95
C LYS A 269 -10.69 14.36 4.14
N LEU A 270 -9.86 14.50 3.11
CA LEU A 270 -8.63 15.28 3.19
C LEU A 270 -8.92 16.79 3.21
N SER A 271 -7.92 17.59 3.56
CA SER A 271 -8.01 19.04 3.41
C SER A 271 -8.03 19.43 1.92
N ASN A 272 -8.58 20.60 1.60
CA ASN A 272 -8.50 21.12 0.24
C ASN A 272 -7.05 21.36 -0.19
N GLN A 273 -6.20 21.81 0.75
CA GLN A 273 -4.77 22.02 0.52
C GLN A 273 -4.07 20.73 0.09
N ASP A 274 -4.35 19.61 0.75
CA ASP A 274 -3.74 18.31 0.41
C ASP A 274 -4.25 17.77 -0.93
N ARG A 275 -5.54 17.94 -1.25
CA ARG A 275 -6.05 17.60 -2.59
C ARG A 275 -5.40 18.44 -3.70
N MET A 276 -5.18 19.73 -3.45
CA MET A 276 -4.45 20.59 -4.38
C MET A 276 -2.98 20.19 -4.51
N ALA A 277 -2.30 19.83 -3.42
CA ALA A 277 -0.93 19.33 -3.46
C ALA A 277 -0.83 18.04 -4.30
N ILE A 278 -1.76 17.09 -4.11
CA ILE A 278 -1.88 15.89 -4.95
C ILE A 278 -2.03 16.29 -6.43
N ALA A 279 -2.99 17.18 -6.73
CA ALA A 279 -3.27 17.61 -8.09
C ALA A 279 -2.05 18.28 -8.77
N ASN A 280 -1.39 19.20 -8.06
CA ASN A 280 -0.22 19.92 -8.57
C ASN A 280 0.97 18.97 -8.82
N TYR A 281 1.19 18.00 -7.93
CA TYR A 281 2.20 16.97 -8.15
C TYR A 281 1.90 16.12 -9.39
N LEU A 282 0.66 15.65 -9.57
CA LEU A 282 0.25 14.88 -10.76
C LEU A 282 0.39 15.71 -12.04
N LYS A 283 0.06 17.01 -12.01
CA LYS A 283 0.27 17.92 -13.16
C LYS A 283 1.73 18.14 -13.47
N MET A 284 2.60 18.23 -12.47
CA MET A 284 4.03 18.33 -12.69
C MET A 284 4.57 17.09 -13.44
N LEU A 285 4.05 15.90 -13.15
CA LEU A 285 4.40 14.66 -13.87
C LEU A 285 3.79 14.56 -15.27
N ALA A 286 2.85 15.44 -15.62
CA ALA A 286 2.21 15.48 -16.94
C ALA A 286 2.98 16.32 -17.97
N ASN A 287 3.96 17.11 -17.52
CA ASN A 287 4.81 17.96 -18.33
C ASN A 287 6.18 17.32 -18.59
#